data_AF-A0A6N7PEG3-F1
#
_entry.id   AF-A0A6N7PEG3-F1
#
_cell.length_a   1.000
_cell.length_b   1.000
_cell.length_c   1.000
_cell.angle_alpha   90.00
_cell.angle_beta   90.00
_cell.angle_gamma   90.00
#
_symmetry.space_group_name_H-M   'P 1'
#
loop_
_entity.id
_entity.type
_entity.pdbx_description
1 polymer ?
#
loop_
_entity_poly.entity_id
_entity_poly.type
_entity_poly.pdbx_seq_one_letter_code
_entity_poly.pdbx_strand_id
1 'polypeptide(L)'
;MKKSTLFRHYLPCIYFIILAIAIQIGGAAINFLGLTLLLIFGTLLFFKSDVARMTVGGLMLFASIYFSLALADEANDVISAGQDSTKLVLVGGLFIAGTFLMSILLIVPLNLPKRVPLYNRR
;
A
#
# COMPACT_ATOMS: atom_id res chain seq x y z
N MET A 1 -1.06 12.02 22.27
CA MET A 1 -1.47 10.99 21.27
C MET A 1 -0.84 9.67 21.65
N LYS A 2 -1.59 8.55 21.72
CA LYS A 2 -1.01 7.23 22.03
C LYS A 2 -0.09 6.81 20.88
N LYS A 3 1.16 6.43 21.18
CA LYS A 3 2.19 6.03 20.19
C LYS A 3 1.68 5.01 19.15
N SER A 4 0.74 4.14 19.52
CA SER A 4 0.13 3.15 18.61
C SER A 4 -0.67 3.76 17.44
N THR A 5 -1.32 4.91 17.65
CA THR A 5 -2.09 5.58 16.58
C THR A 5 -1.21 6.23 15.53
N LEU A 6 -0.03 6.73 15.93
CA LEU A 6 0.97 7.24 14.98
C LEU A 6 1.55 6.08 14.17
N PHE A 7 1.92 4.98 14.82
CA PHE A 7 2.50 3.82 14.14
C PHE A 7 1.57 3.25 13.05
N ARG A 8 0.26 3.10 13.34
CA ARG A 8 -0.74 2.62 12.37
C ARG A 8 -0.95 3.55 11.16
N HIS A 9 -0.62 4.84 11.28
CA HIS A 9 -0.67 5.78 10.16
C HIS A 9 0.60 5.72 9.32
N TYR A 10 1.76 5.85 9.97
CA TYR A 10 3.04 6.01 9.28
C TYR A 10 3.56 4.71 8.69
N LEU A 11 3.33 3.56 9.34
CA LEU A 11 3.81 2.27 8.87
C LEU A 11 3.34 1.93 7.45
N PRO A 12 2.02 1.94 7.14
CA PRO A 12 1.58 1.64 5.79
C PRO A 12 2.06 2.68 4.77
N CYS A 13 2.05 3.97 5.11
CA CYS A 13 2.54 5.01 4.19
C CYS A 13 4.02 4.82 3.82
N ILE A 14 4.88 4.54 4.82
CA ILE A 14 6.31 4.28 4.58
C ILE A 14 6.48 3.01 3.75
N TYR A 15 5.74 1.95 4.06
CA TYR A 15 5.78 0.70 3.29
C TYR A 15 5.46 0.93 1.81
N PHE A 16 4.37 1.63 1.50
CA PHE A 16 3.98 1.88 0.11
C PHE A 16 4.94 2.83 -0.63
N ILE A 17 5.60 3.74 0.08
CA ILE A 17 6.67 4.58 -0.50
C ILE A 17 7.88 3.72 -0.86
N ILE A 18 8.32 2.85 0.05
CA ILE A 18 9.44 1.93 -0.22
C ILE A 18 9.09 1.01 -1.39
N LEU A 19 7.86 0.48 -1.43
CA LEU A 19 7.37 -0.34 -2.53
C LEU A 19 7.39 0.41 -3.86
N ALA A 20 6.91 1.65 -3.88
CA ALA A 20 6.92 2.49 -5.07
C ALA A 20 8.34 2.77 -5.58
N ILE A 21 9.30 3.01 -4.66
CA ILE A 21 10.72 3.16 -5.00
C ILE A 21 11.29 1.85 -5.55
N ALA A 22 10.99 0.71 -4.94
CA ALA A 22 11.46 -0.60 -5.39
C ALA A 22 10.95 -0.93 -6.81
N ILE A 23 9.68 -0.65 -7.10
CA ILE A 23 9.10 -0.78 -8.45
C ILE A 23 9.83 0.12 -9.44
N GLN A 24 10.21 1.34 -9.02
CA GLN A 24 10.86 2.30 -9.90
C GLN A 24 12.32 1.94 -10.22
N ILE A 25 13.04 1.32 -9.28
CA ILE A 25 14.42 0.85 -9.47
C ILE A 25 14.44 -0.41 -10.36
N GLY A 26 13.44 -1.28 -10.27
CA GLY A 26 13.35 -2.51 -11.05
C GLY A 26 12.99 -2.34 -12.52
N GLY A 27 12.59 -1.13 -12.96
CA GLY A 27 12.22 -0.84 -14.35
C GLY A 27 13.20 0.09 -15.05
N ALA A 28 13.49 -0.18 -16.33
CA ALA A 28 14.38 0.65 -17.16
C ALA A 28 13.77 2.02 -17.55
N ALA A 29 12.49 2.27 -17.25
CA ALA A 29 11.77 3.50 -17.56
C ALA A 29 11.07 4.07 -16.32
N ILE A 30 10.79 5.38 -16.33
CA ILE A 30 9.95 6.02 -15.33
C ILE A 30 8.59 5.32 -15.33
N ASN A 31 8.28 4.63 -14.23
CA ASN A 31 7.06 3.87 -14.11
C ASN A 31 6.01 4.79 -13.50
N PHE A 32 5.11 5.31 -14.34
CA PHE A 32 4.08 6.26 -13.93
C PHE A 32 3.25 5.75 -12.74
N LEU A 33 3.08 4.43 -12.62
CA LEU A 33 2.43 3.80 -11.47
C LEU A 33 3.21 4.04 -10.17
N GLY A 34 4.53 3.81 -10.17
CA GLY A 34 5.39 4.05 -9.01
C GLY A 34 5.42 5.53 -8.61
N LEU A 35 5.48 6.42 -9.59
CA LEU A 35 5.48 7.87 -9.34
C LEU A 35 4.13 8.35 -8.76
N THR A 36 3.02 7.80 -9.25
CA THR A 36 1.67 8.08 -8.73
C THR A 36 1.52 7.58 -7.29
N LEU A 37 2.00 6.36 -6.99
CA LEU A 37 2.01 5.82 -5.63
C LEU A 37 2.85 6.68 -4.69
N LEU A 38 4.04 7.13 -5.12
CA LEU A 38 4.89 8.05 -4.36
C LEU A 38 4.18 9.36 -4.02
N LEU A 39 3.47 9.96 -4.98
CA LEU A 39 2.70 11.18 -4.75
C LEU A 39 1.54 10.95 -3.77
N ILE A 40 0.77 9.88 -3.95
CA ILE A 40 -0.37 9.55 -3.08
C ILE A 40 0.09 9.30 -1.65
N PHE A 41 1.07 8.41 -1.46
CA PHE A 41 1.54 8.05 -0.11
C PHE A 41 2.42 9.13 0.52
N GLY A 42 3.16 9.89 -0.30
CA GLY A 42 3.90 11.06 0.13
C GLY A 42 2.99 12.19 0.63
N THR A 43 1.86 12.44 -0.03
CA THR A 43 0.88 13.41 0.47
C THR A 43 0.16 12.91 1.72
N LEU A 44 -0.21 11.63 1.77
CA LEU A 44 -0.81 10.97 2.94
C LEU A 44 0.08 11.00 4.19
N LEU A 45 1.41 11.09 4.06
CA LEU A 45 2.34 11.27 5.19
C LEU A 45 2.10 12.58 5.95
N PHE A 46 1.73 13.65 5.24
CA PHE A 46 1.53 14.98 5.81
C PHE A 46 0.06 15.23 6.15
N PHE A 47 -0.85 14.72 5.32
CA PHE A 47 -2.30 14.91 5.48
C PHE A 47 -2.96 13.69 6.15
N LYS A 48 -3.31 13.83 7.43
CA LYS A 48 -4.01 12.81 8.23
C LYS A 48 -5.52 12.81 7.97
N SER A 49 -5.92 12.79 6.70
CA SER A 49 -7.33 12.63 6.33
C SER A 49 -7.74 11.18 6.45
N ASP A 50 -8.67 10.88 7.36
CA ASP A 50 -9.18 9.52 7.54
C ASP A 50 -9.91 9.01 6.29
N VAL A 51 -10.66 9.88 5.61
CA VAL A 51 -11.35 9.54 4.36
C VAL A 51 -10.33 9.15 3.29
N ALA A 52 -9.29 9.97 3.08
CA ALA A 52 -8.28 9.68 2.06
C ALA A 52 -7.53 8.36 2.35
N ARG A 53 -7.23 8.09 3.62
CA ARG A 53 -6.59 6.82 4.04
C ARG A 53 -7.48 5.62 3.74
N MET A 54 -8.78 5.70 4.08
CA MET A 54 -9.73 4.63 3.80
C MET A 54 -9.92 4.40 2.30
N THR A 55 -10.05 5.47 1.51
CA THR A 55 -10.22 5.36 0.05
C THR A 55 -9.00 4.73 -0.60
N VAL A 56 -7.79 5.21 -0.29
CA VAL A 56 -6.55 4.67 -0.86
C VAL A 56 -6.28 3.26 -0.35
N GLY A 57 -6.53 2.99 0.94
CA GLY A 57 -6.43 1.65 1.51
C GLY A 57 -7.39 0.66 0.83
N GLY A 58 -8.63 1.07 0.57
CA GLY A 58 -9.61 0.28 -0.17
C GLY A 58 -9.16 -0.02 -1.60
N LEU A 59 -8.67 0.99 -2.32
CA LEU A 59 -8.12 0.80 -3.68
C LEU A 59 -6.94 -0.17 -3.69
N MET A 60 -6.00 -0.04 -2.75
CA MET A 60 -4.86 -0.95 -2.67
C MET A 60 -5.27 -2.37 -2.25
N LEU A 61 -6.31 -2.51 -1.42
CA LEU A 61 -6.87 -3.81 -1.07
C LEU A 61 -7.43 -4.49 -2.32
N PHE A 62 -8.24 -3.80 -3.11
CA PHE A 62 -8.75 -4.32 -4.39
C PHE A 62 -7.62 -4.67 -5.36
N ALA A 63 -6.60 -3.82 -5.46
CA ALA A 63 -5.43 -4.08 -6.30
C ALA A 63 -4.69 -5.35 -5.84
N SER A 64 -4.49 -5.55 -4.53
CA SER A 64 -3.81 -6.75 -4.01
C SER A 64 -4.58 -8.05 -4.31
N ILE A 65 -5.92 -8.02 -4.24
CA ILE A 65 -6.75 -9.17 -4.63
C ILE A 65 -6.61 -9.43 -6.14
N TYR A 66 -6.69 -8.38 -6.96
CA TYR A 66 -6.50 -8.49 -8.41
C TYR A 66 -5.12 -9.08 -8.76
N PHE A 67 -4.05 -8.57 -8.15
CA PHE A 67 -2.69 -9.09 -8.36
C PHE A 67 -2.51 -10.52 -7.86
N SER A 68 -3.25 -10.94 -6.82
CA SER A 68 -3.25 -12.34 -6.38
C SER A 68 -3.81 -13.27 -7.45
N LEU A 69 -4.87 -12.84 -8.14
CA LEU A 69 -5.44 -13.62 -9.25
C LEU A 69 -4.48 -13.64 -10.44
N ALA A 70 -3.91 -12.49 -10.80
CA ALA A 70 -2.92 -12.40 -11.87
C ALA A 70 -1.66 -13.26 -11.59
N LEU A 71 -1.20 -13.32 -10.34
CA LEU A 71 -0.07 -14.16 -9.95
C LEU A 71 -0.40 -15.65 -10.08
N ALA A 72 -1.62 -16.06 -9.75
CA ALA A 72 -2.05 -17.44 -9.89
C ALA A 72 -2.12 -17.87 -11.36
N ASP A 73 -2.59 -16.98 -12.23
CA ASP A 73 -2.66 -17.21 -13.68
C ASP A 73 -1.24 -17.35 -14.28
N GLU A 74 -0.37 -16.38 -13.99
CA GLU A 74 1.03 -16.41 -14.45
C GLU A 74 1.79 -17.64 -13.92
N ALA A 75 1.57 -18.02 -12.65
CA ALA A 75 2.19 -19.20 -12.09
C ALA A 75 1.76 -20.49 -12.81
N ASN A 76 0.51 -20.57 -13.24
CA ASN A 76 -0.01 -21.70 -14.01
C ASN A 76 0.59 -21.74 -15.43
N ASP A 77 0.77 -20.60 -16.07
CA ASP A 77 1.41 -20.50 -17.38
C ASP A 77 2.89 -20.92 -17.33
N VAL A 78 3.63 -20.49 -16.30
CA VAL A 78 5.03 -20.88 -16.08
C VAL A 78 5.16 -22.39 -15.87
N ILE A 79 4.27 -23.00 -15.08
CA ILE A 79 4.23 -24.46 -14.89
C ILE A 79 3.92 -25.16 -16.21
N SER A 80 2.95 -24.65 -16.98
CA SER A 80 2.55 -25.21 -18.28
C SER A 80 3.67 -25.11 -19.32
N ALA A 81 4.53 -24.10 -19.23
CA ALA A 81 5.76 -23.97 -20.02
C ALA A 81 6.91 -24.88 -19.55
N GLY A 82 6.69 -25.71 -18.51
CA GLY A 82 7.69 -26.64 -17.97
C GLY A 82 8.76 -25.96 -17.10
N GLN A 83 8.52 -24.73 -16.64
CA GLN A 83 9.45 -23.97 -15.81
C GLN A 83 9.05 -24.00 -14.33
N ASP A 84 10.01 -23.71 -13.44
CA ASP A 84 9.77 -23.64 -12.01
C ASP A 84 9.14 -22.29 -11.61
N SER A 85 7.87 -22.32 -11.19
CA SER A 85 7.13 -21.14 -10.72
C SER A 85 7.34 -20.83 -9.24
N THR A 86 8.06 -21.66 -8.48
CA THR A 86 8.20 -21.55 -7.02
C THR A 86 8.71 -20.17 -6.61
N LYS A 87 9.73 -19.65 -7.29
CA LYS A 87 10.30 -18.33 -7.00
C LYS A 87 9.32 -17.19 -7.27
N LEU A 88 8.54 -17.29 -8.35
CA LEU A 88 7.53 -16.30 -8.73
C LEU A 88 6.43 -16.24 -7.66
N VAL A 89 5.89 -17.39 -7.28
CA VAL A 89 4.81 -17.50 -6.28
C VAL A 89 5.27 -17.03 -4.91
N LEU A 90 6.48 -17.42 -4.46
CA LEU A 90 7.00 -17.00 -3.16
C LEU A 90 7.25 -15.50 -3.09
N VAL A 91 7.98 -14.95 -4.07
CA VAL A 91 8.33 -13.52 -4.05
C VAL A 91 7.06 -12.68 -4.28
N GLY A 92 6.29 -12.99 -5.33
CA GLY A 92 5.04 -12.29 -5.62
C GLY A 92 4.03 -12.39 -4.48
N GLY A 93 3.85 -13.58 -3.92
CA GLY A 93 2.94 -13.84 -2.81
C GLY A 93 3.31 -13.06 -1.54
N LEU A 94 4.60 -12.99 -1.19
CA LEU A 94 5.07 -12.19 -0.05
C LEU A 94 4.79 -10.69 -0.24
N PHE A 95 5.04 -10.16 -1.44
CA PHE A 95 4.74 -8.76 -1.75
C PHE A 95 3.24 -8.46 -1.70
N ILE A 96 2.41 -9.34 -2.25
CA ILE A 96 0.94 -9.20 -2.26
C ILE A 96 0.39 -9.31 -0.84
N ALA A 97 0.85 -10.28 -0.05
CA ALA A 97 0.43 -10.42 1.34
C ALA A 97 0.82 -9.19 2.19
N GLY A 98 2.03 -8.66 1.99
CA GLY A 98 2.48 -7.43 2.65
C GLY A 98 1.61 -6.21 2.28
N THR A 99 1.32 -6.03 0.99
CA THR A 99 0.44 -4.95 0.52
C THR A 99 -0.99 -5.09 1.03
N PHE A 100 -1.51 -6.32 1.10
CA PHE A 100 -2.83 -6.61 1.64
C PHE A 100 -2.94 -6.19 3.12
N LEU A 101 -1.97 -6.60 3.95
CA LEU A 101 -1.94 -6.25 5.38
C LEU A 101 -1.82 -4.74 5.61
N MET A 102 -0.97 -4.06 4.83
CA MET A 102 -0.77 -2.61 4.92
C MET A 102 -2.00 -1.84 4.42
N SER A 103 -2.73 -2.38 3.47
CA SER A 103 -4.02 -1.84 3.00
C SER A 103 -5.08 -1.90 4.09
N ILE A 104 -5.19 -3.02 4.82
CA ILE A 104 -6.10 -3.15 5.97
C ILE A 104 -5.76 -2.12 7.04
N LEU A 105 -4.48 -1.91 7.35
CA LEU A 105 -4.03 -0.90 8.32
C LEU A 105 -4.43 0.53 7.95
N LEU A 106 -4.57 0.84 6.66
CA LEU A 106 -5.06 2.14 6.18
C LEU A 106 -6.57 2.30 6.35
N ILE A 107 -7.32 1.21 6.14
CA ILE A 107 -8.79 1.20 6.24
C ILE A 107 -9.24 1.31 7.69
N VAL A 108 -8.52 0.70 8.64
CA VAL A 108 -8.89 0.74 10.05
C VAL A 108 -8.89 2.21 10.55
N PRO A 109 -10.04 2.73 11.03
CA PRO A 109 -10.14 4.11 11.48
C PRO A 109 -9.15 4.37 12.60
N LEU A 110 -8.44 5.50 12.50
CA LEU A 110 -7.69 6.01 13.63
C LEU A 110 -8.65 6.89 14.42
N ASN A 111 -8.87 6.56 15.68
CA ASN A 111 -9.50 7.49 16.63
C ASN A 111 -8.50 8.60 16.95
N LEU A 112 -8.18 9.44 15.95
CA LEU A 112 -7.36 10.62 16.14
C LEU A 112 -8.19 11.64 16.92
N PRO A 113 -7.65 12.25 17.98
CA PRO A 113 -8.33 13.36 18.62
C PRO A 113 -8.53 14.45 17.56
N LYS A 114 -9.80 14.78 17.25
CA LYS A 114 -10.14 15.91 16.39
C LYS A 114 -9.36 17.12 16.92
N ARG A 115 -8.59 17.79 16.05
CA ARG A 115 -7.95 19.05 16.42
C ARG A 115 -9.07 19.99 16.87
N VAL A 116 -9.12 20.27 18.17
CA VAL A 116 -10.00 21.28 18.72
C VAL A 116 -9.65 22.57 18.00
N PRO A 117 -10.61 23.32 17.43
CA PRO A 117 -10.29 24.60 16.81
C PRO A 117 -9.62 25.48 17.88
N LEU A 118 -8.35 25.83 17.66
CA LEU A 118 -7.53 26.68 18.52
C LEU A 118 -8.02 28.14 18.57
N TYR A 119 -9.21 28.41 18.07
CA TYR A 119 -9.83 29.72 18.06
C TYR A 119 -11.34 29.61 18.30
N ASN A 120 -11.71 29.13 19.49
CA ASN A 120 -12.99 29.52 20.08
C ASN A 120 -12.73 30.78 20.93
N ARG A 121 -12.41 31.90 20.25
CA ARG A 121 -12.60 33.23 20.82
C ARG A 121 -13.99 33.69 20.41
N ARG A 122 -14.97 33.45 21.27
CA ARG A 122 -16.11 34.33 21.55
C ARG A 122 -16.79 33.86 22.82
#